data_AF-A0A1B9M603-F1
#
_entry.id   AF-A0A1B9M603-F1
#
_cell.length_a   1.000
_cell.length_b   1.000
_cell.length_c   1.000
_cell.angle_alpha   90.00
_cell.angle_beta   90.00
_cell.angle_gamma   90.00
#
_symmetry.space_group_name_H-M   'P 1'
#
loop_
_entity.id
_entity.type
_entity.pdbx_description
1 polymer ?
#
loop_
_entity_poly.entity_id
_entity_poly.type
_entity_poly.pdbx_seq_one_letter_code
_entity_poly.pdbx_strand_id
1 'polypeptide(L)'
;MNNYIVGYLAGINYNNSKSILKKIAANYSIGLKEILPEQLFQFTERYLPNKNETNFIFSMSDSPDSEEADYLIDYLDYAPEMQSKFPSLGRDRLLILISILQEMMTLTNCSKLVISLTDSGYIYSYKKIKFIELSKTLLSDFEVSEGAPDTLYEIIY
;
A
#
# COMPACT_ATOMS: atom_id res chain seq x y z
N MET A 1 -18.45 0.04 0.84
CA MET A 1 -17.22 0.83 1.10
C MET A 1 -16.17 0.15 0.27
N ASN A 2 -15.45 0.91 -0.55
CA ASN A 2 -14.47 0.29 -1.43
C ASN A 2 -13.10 0.61 -0.83
N ASN A 3 -12.45 -0.41 -0.29
CA ASN A 3 -11.18 -0.28 0.39
C ASN A 3 -10.07 -0.32 -0.66
N TYR A 4 -9.47 0.84 -0.92
CA TYR A 4 -8.49 0.99 -1.99
C TYR A 4 -7.11 1.31 -1.44
N ILE A 5 -6.15 0.45 -1.78
CA ILE A 5 -4.73 0.77 -1.69
C ILE A 5 -4.27 1.15 -3.10
N VAL A 6 -3.95 2.42 -3.31
CA VAL A 6 -3.36 2.91 -4.56
C VAL A 6 -2.10 3.70 -4.28
N GLY A 7 -1.17 3.68 -5.21
CA GLY A 7 0.12 4.34 -5.02
C GLY A 7 1.04 4.24 -6.21
N TYR A 8 2.26 4.72 -6.04
CA TYR A 8 3.32 4.56 -7.02
C TYR A 8 4.71 4.48 -6.39
N LEU A 9 5.59 3.77 -7.08
CA LEU A 9 7.03 3.78 -6.86
C LEU A 9 7.68 4.71 -7.89
N ALA A 10 8.56 5.60 -7.44
CA ALA A 10 9.30 6.53 -8.30
C ALA A 10 10.80 6.23 -8.31
N GLY A 11 11.49 6.69 -9.36
CA GLY A 11 12.93 6.54 -9.49
C GLY A 11 13.40 5.09 -9.64
N ILE A 12 12.57 4.24 -10.26
CA ILE A 12 12.85 2.81 -10.41
C ILE A 12 13.48 2.47 -11.77
N ASN A 13 14.16 1.31 -11.84
CA ASN A 13 14.40 0.64 -13.13
C ASN A 13 13.15 -0.19 -13.48
N TYR A 14 12.32 0.31 -14.39
CA TYR A 14 10.99 -0.23 -14.66
C TYR A 14 10.97 -1.72 -15.03
N ASN A 15 11.81 -2.15 -15.97
CA ASN A 15 11.80 -3.54 -16.46
C ASN A 15 12.18 -4.52 -15.37
N ASN A 16 13.21 -4.20 -14.57
CA ASN A 16 13.61 -5.02 -13.43
C ASN A 16 12.51 -5.04 -12.36
N SER A 17 11.99 -3.85 -12.01
CA SER A 17 11.02 -3.67 -10.94
C SER A 17 9.71 -4.40 -11.21
N LYS A 18 9.22 -4.41 -12.45
CA LYS A 18 7.99 -5.14 -12.81
C LYS A 18 8.08 -6.63 -12.51
N SER A 19 9.25 -7.24 -12.73
CA SER A 19 9.47 -8.65 -12.41
C SER A 19 9.52 -8.92 -10.91
N ILE A 20 10.13 -8.00 -10.15
CA ILE A 20 10.23 -8.05 -8.69
C ILE A 20 8.84 -7.92 -8.06
N LEU A 21 8.07 -6.92 -8.49
CA LEU A 21 6.73 -6.66 -7.98
C LEU A 21 5.77 -7.83 -8.23
N LYS A 22 5.89 -8.50 -9.39
CA LYS A 22 5.16 -9.76 -9.65
C LYS A 22 5.53 -10.88 -8.69
N LYS A 23 6.81 -11.02 -8.34
CA LYS A 23 7.27 -12.02 -7.36
C LYS A 23 6.75 -11.72 -5.96
N ILE A 24 6.79 -10.46 -5.54
CA ILE A 24 6.23 -10.02 -4.25
C ILE A 24 4.74 -10.33 -4.20
N ALA A 25 3.98 -9.93 -5.23
CA ALA A 25 2.54 -10.17 -5.29
C ALA A 25 2.20 -11.67 -5.20
N ALA A 26 2.96 -12.52 -5.87
CA ALA A 26 2.81 -13.97 -5.78
C ALA A 26 3.17 -14.52 -4.39
N ASN A 27 4.26 -14.03 -3.78
CA ASN A 27 4.73 -14.48 -2.47
C ASN A 27 3.67 -14.24 -1.37
N TYR A 28 3.03 -13.08 -1.41
CA TYR A 28 1.97 -12.72 -0.45
C TYR A 28 0.56 -13.08 -0.94
N SER A 29 0.44 -13.66 -2.14
CA SER A 29 -0.84 -13.97 -2.78
C SER A 29 -1.81 -12.78 -2.83
N ILE A 30 -1.30 -11.57 -3.06
CA ILE A 30 -2.08 -10.33 -3.16
C ILE A 30 -2.31 -9.93 -4.62
N GLY A 31 -3.30 -9.08 -4.86
CA GLY A 31 -3.43 -8.40 -6.13
C GLY A 31 -2.50 -7.19 -6.16
N LEU A 32 -1.71 -7.07 -7.22
CA LEU A 32 -0.90 -5.89 -7.50
C LEU A 32 -1.01 -5.60 -9.00
N LYS A 33 -1.87 -4.65 -9.35
CA LYS A 33 -2.21 -4.31 -10.74
C LYS A 33 -1.60 -2.97 -11.08
N GLU A 34 -0.96 -2.90 -12.24
CA GLU A 34 -0.53 -1.63 -12.81
C GLU A 34 -1.76 -0.84 -13.27
N ILE A 35 -1.84 0.43 -12.88
CA ILE A 35 -2.97 1.32 -13.18
C ILE A 35 -2.48 2.61 -13.84
N LEU A 36 -3.40 3.37 -14.40
CA LEU A 36 -3.11 4.65 -15.01
C LEU A 36 -3.05 5.77 -13.95
N PRO A 37 -2.31 6.88 -14.19
CA PRO A 37 -2.26 8.02 -13.28
C PRO A 37 -3.64 8.59 -12.92
N GLU A 38 -4.60 8.55 -13.84
CA GLU A 38 -5.98 9.04 -13.64
C GLU A 38 -6.76 8.23 -12.61
N GLN A 39 -6.26 7.04 -12.25
CA GLN A 39 -6.83 6.17 -11.23
C GLN A 39 -6.26 6.42 -9.82
N LEU A 40 -5.30 7.36 -9.66
CA LEU A 40 -4.85 7.85 -8.36
C LEU A 40 -5.86 8.85 -7.78
N PHE A 41 -7.08 8.37 -7.52
CA PHE A 41 -8.16 9.20 -6.99
C PHE A 41 -7.74 9.87 -5.67
N GLN A 42 -8.16 11.11 -5.47
CA GLN A 42 -7.85 11.93 -4.29
C GLN A 42 -6.37 12.39 -4.15
N PHE A 43 -5.46 11.99 -5.06
CA PHE A 43 -4.10 12.53 -5.05
C PHE A 43 -4.14 13.98 -5.57
N THR A 44 -3.70 14.93 -4.75
CA THR A 44 -3.52 16.32 -5.21
C THR A 44 -2.30 16.43 -6.13
N GLU A 45 -2.24 17.48 -6.96
CA GLU A 45 -1.16 17.68 -7.94
C GLU A 45 0.25 17.52 -7.35
N ARG A 46 0.44 17.94 -6.10
CA ARG A 46 1.69 17.82 -5.35
C ARG A 46 2.16 16.36 -5.19
N TYR A 47 1.22 15.42 -5.07
CA TYR A 47 1.52 14.02 -4.81
C TYR A 47 1.44 13.14 -6.05
N LEU A 48 1.05 13.68 -7.21
CA LEU A 48 1.05 12.92 -8.46
C LEU A 48 2.48 12.51 -8.87
N PRO A 49 2.63 11.37 -9.58
CA PRO A 49 3.92 10.94 -10.11
C PRO A 49 4.54 12.00 -11.02
N ASN A 50 5.85 12.25 -10.86
CA ASN A 50 6.58 13.17 -11.72
C ASN A 50 6.71 12.55 -13.13
N LYS A 51 6.19 13.25 -14.15
CA LYS A 51 6.20 12.79 -15.56
C LYS A 51 7.62 12.59 -16.12
N ASN A 52 8.62 13.22 -15.53
CA ASN A 52 10.02 13.10 -15.94
C ASN A 52 10.76 11.94 -15.24
N GLU A 53 10.09 11.24 -14.33
CA GLU A 53 10.66 10.09 -13.61
C GLU A 53 10.05 8.79 -14.13
N THR A 54 10.81 7.71 -13.98
CA THR A 54 10.27 6.37 -14.23
C THR A 54 9.45 5.94 -13.01
N ASN A 55 8.15 5.74 -13.22
CA ASN A 55 7.21 5.39 -12.16
C ASN A 55 6.55 4.04 -12.44
N PHE A 56 6.17 3.33 -11.38
CA PHE A 56 5.22 2.22 -11.44
C PHE A 56 4.02 2.57 -10.58
N ILE A 57 2.87 2.79 -11.21
CA ILE A 57 1.63 3.18 -10.54
C ILE A 57 0.77 1.94 -10.37
N PHE A 58 0.22 1.74 -9.18
CA PHE A 58 -0.43 0.49 -8.83
C PHE A 58 -1.70 0.66 -8.00
N SER A 59 -2.55 -0.36 -8.08
CA SER A 59 -3.54 -0.72 -7.07
C SER A 59 -3.13 -2.03 -6.42
N MET A 60 -3.41 -2.16 -5.12
CA MET A 60 -3.18 -3.36 -4.33
C MET A 60 -4.51 -3.82 -3.72
N SER A 61 -4.75 -5.13 -3.79
CA SER A 61 -5.97 -5.77 -3.30
C SER A 61 -5.63 -7.03 -2.54
N ASP A 62 -6.60 -7.57 -1.81
CA ASP A 62 -6.37 -8.74 -0.97
C ASP A 62 -5.88 -9.94 -1.76
N SER A 63 -6.35 -10.12 -3.00
CA SER A 63 -6.00 -11.26 -3.86
C SER A 63 -5.88 -10.87 -5.33
N PRO A 64 -5.20 -11.67 -6.17
CA PRO A 64 -5.09 -11.41 -7.61
C PRO A 64 -6.44 -11.22 -8.32
N ASP A 65 -7.47 -11.92 -7.83
CA ASP A 65 -8.82 -11.93 -8.39
C ASP A 65 -9.75 -10.87 -7.76
N SER A 66 -9.28 -10.14 -6.74
CA SER A 66 -10.00 -9.05 -6.09
C SER A 66 -9.61 -7.68 -6.66
N GLU A 67 -10.50 -6.72 -6.51
CA GLU A 67 -10.25 -5.29 -6.74
C GLU A 67 -10.05 -4.50 -5.44
N GLU A 68 -10.43 -5.08 -4.30
CA GLU A 68 -10.50 -4.41 -3.00
C GLU A 68 -9.54 -5.04 -1.99
N ALA A 69 -9.10 -4.22 -1.04
CA ALA A 69 -8.19 -4.57 0.04
C ALA A 69 -8.91 -4.65 1.40
N ASP A 70 -10.09 -5.27 1.44
CA ASP A 70 -10.96 -5.33 2.61
C ASP A 70 -10.30 -5.96 3.84
N TYR A 71 -9.39 -6.90 3.65
CA TYR A 71 -8.75 -7.60 4.77
C TYR A 71 -7.40 -7.01 5.14
N LEU A 72 -6.61 -6.57 4.15
CA LEU A 72 -5.23 -6.15 4.35
C LEU A 72 -5.11 -4.83 5.13
N ILE A 73 -6.10 -3.92 5.00
CA ILE A 73 -6.15 -2.66 5.76
C ILE A 73 -7.18 -2.66 6.89
N ASP A 74 -7.92 -3.75 7.07
CA ASP A 74 -8.83 -3.87 8.21
C ASP A 74 -8.03 -4.24 9.46
N TYR A 75 -8.14 -3.40 10.49
CA TYR A 75 -7.43 -3.53 11.75
C TYR A 75 -8.24 -4.24 12.85
N LEU A 76 -9.43 -4.74 12.53
CA LEU A 76 -10.29 -5.44 13.48
C LEU A 76 -9.86 -6.90 13.69
N ASP A 77 -9.98 -7.40 14.91
CA ASP A 77 -9.77 -8.81 15.16
C ASP A 77 -10.98 -9.63 14.70
N TYR A 78 -10.72 -10.63 13.87
CA TYR A 78 -11.75 -11.56 13.42
C TYR A 78 -11.90 -12.75 14.35
N ALA A 79 -13.10 -13.30 14.38
CA ALA A 79 -13.37 -14.53 15.09
C ALA A 79 -12.48 -15.68 14.53
N PRO A 80 -11.94 -16.58 15.37
CA PRO A 80 -11.05 -17.66 14.93
C PRO A 80 -11.64 -18.58 13.85
N GLU A 81 -12.97 -18.70 13.82
CA GLU A 81 -13.73 -19.49 12.84
C GLU A 81 -13.84 -18.83 11.46
N MET A 82 -13.49 -17.55 11.32
CA MET A 82 -13.47 -16.89 10.02
C MET A 82 -12.32 -17.46 9.18
N GLN A 83 -12.66 -18.20 8.13
CA GLN A 83 -11.67 -18.69 7.16
C GLN A 83 -11.26 -17.53 6.22
N SER A 84 -10.23 -16.80 6.62
CA SER A 84 -9.48 -15.90 5.75
C SER A 84 -8.08 -16.45 5.51
N LYS A 85 -7.46 -16.06 4.39
CA LYS A 85 -6.05 -16.37 4.13
C LYS A 85 -5.10 -15.52 4.97
N PHE A 86 -5.59 -14.41 5.51
CA PHE A 86 -4.83 -13.52 6.37
C PHE A 86 -5.05 -13.88 7.85
N PRO A 87 -4.09 -13.54 8.73
CA PRO A 87 -4.25 -13.72 10.17
C PRO A 87 -5.53 -13.07 10.71
N SER A 88 -6.12 -13.67 11.74
CA SER A 88 -7.32 -13.14 12.41
C SER A 88 -7.06 -11.82 13.12
N LEU A 89 -5.84 -11.60 13.63
CA LEU A 89 -5.48 -10.36 14.31
C LEU A 89 -5.21 -9.23 13.32
N GLY A 90 -5.87 -8.09 13.48
CA GLY A 90 -5.72 -6.94 12.58
C GLY A 90 -4.30 -6.40 12.54
N ARG A 91 -3.63 -6.41 13.70
CA ARG A 91 -2.21 -6.05 13.81
C ARG A 91 -1.31 -6.91 12.93
N ASP A 92 -1.54 -8.22 12.89
CA ASP A 92 -0.69 -9.13 12.12
C ASP A 92 -0.89 -8.93 10.62
N ARG A 93 -2.11 -8.59 10.18
CA ARG A 93 -2.38 -8.20 8.78
C ARG A 93 -1.67 -6.91 8.41
N LEU A 94 -1.67 -5.91 9.29
CA LEU A 94 -0.91 -4.69 9.08
C LEU A 94 0.60 -4.94 8.98
N LEU A 95 1.15 -5.87 9.77
CA LEU A 95 2.56 -6.25 9.66
C LEU A 95 2.88 -6.91 8.31
N ILE A 96 1.94 -7.66 7.73
CA ILE A 96 2.06 -8.19 6.36
C ILE A 96 2.10 -7.03 5.35
N LEU A 97 1.17 -6.07 5.44
CA LEU A 97 1.17 -4.88 4.57
C LEU A 97 2.50 -4.13 4.68
N ILE A 98 2.96 -3.84 5.89
CA ILE A 98 4.26 -3.18 6.14
C ILE A 98 5.41 -3.95 5.48
N SER A 99 5.43 -5.28 5.61
CA SER A 99 6.46 -6.13 5.00
C SER A 99 6.43 -6.05 3.47
N ILE A 100 5.25 -6.08 2.86
CA ILE A 100 5.07 -5.90 1.41
C ILE A 100 5.63 -4.55 0.97
N LEU A 101 5.28 -3.45 1.65
CA LEU A 101 5.76 -2.11 1.30
C LEU A 101 7.29 -2.00 1.43
N GLN A 102 7.86 -2.58 2.49
CA GLN A 102 9.31 -2.62 2.70
C GLN A 102 10.04 -3.40 1.61
N GLU A 103 9.52 -4.56 1.23
CA GLU A 103 10.07 -5.36 0.13
C GLU A 103 9.95 -4.63 -1.22
N MET A 104 8.80 -4.02 -1.49
CA MET A 104 8.60 -3.22 -2.71
C MET A 104 9.66 -2.14 -2.82
N MET A 105 9.88 -1.35 -1.76
CA MET A 105 10.88 -0.30 -1.78
C MET A 105 12.30 -0.86 -1.91
N THR A 106 12.65 -1.86 -1.10
CA THR A 106 14.02 -2.39 -0.98
C THR A 106 14.45 -3.11 -2.24
N LEU A 107 13.60 -3.98 -2.76
CA LEU A 107 13.96 -4.84 -3.89
C LEU A 107 13.91 -4.08 -5.22
N THR A 108 13.02 -3.09 -5.36
CA THR A 108 12.99 -2.24 -6.56
C THR A 108 14.02 -1.12 -6.54
N ASN A 109 14.61 -0.85 -5.37
CA ASN A 109 15.54 0.27 -5.15
C ASN A 109 14.93 1.60 -5.64
N CYS A 110 13.64 1.81 -5.36
CA CYS A 110 12.95 3.06 -5.69
C CYS A 110 13.52 4.21 -4.85
N SER A 111 13.43 5.44 -5.33
CA SER A 111 13.77 6.62 -4.51
C SER A 111 12.65 7.00 -3.53
N LYS A 112 11.42 6.63 -3.88
CA LYS A 112 10.21 7.06 -3.18
C LYS A 112 9.04 6.11 -3.43
N LEU A 113 8.24 5.87 -2.40
CA LEU A 113 6.92 5.25 -2.47
C LEU A 113 5.89 6.29 -2.03
N VAL A 114 4.82 6.47 -2.81
CA VAL A 114 3.64 7.22 -2.37
C VAL A 114 2.45 6.29 -2.37
N ILE A 115 1.70 6.25 -1.28
CA ILE A 115 0.61 5.29 -1.09
C ILE A 115 -0.52 5.90 -0.28
N SER A 116 -1.77 5.70 -0.71
CA SER A 116 -2.96 6.01 0.08
C SER A 116 -3.49 4.75 0.75
N LEU A 117 -3.82 4.86 2.04
CA LEU A 117 -4.48 3.83 2.82
C LEU A 117 -5.79 4.43 3.35
N THR A 118 -6.92 4.01 2.78
CA THR A 118 -8.25 4.55 3.08
C THR A 118 -9.31 3.46 2.99
N ASP A 119 -10.26 3.50 3.93
CA ASP A 119 -11.50 2.71 3.92
C ASP A 119 -12.75 3.57 3.67
N SER A 120 -12.66 4.88 3.89
CA SER A 120 -13.73 5.85 3.60
C SER A 120 -13.78 6.27 2.12
N GLY A 121 -12.71 6.02 1.36
CA GLY A 121 -12.53 6.48 -0.01
C GLY A 121 -12.05 7.94 -0.12
N TYR A 122 -11.73 8.59 1.00
CA TYR A 122 -11.23 9.97 1.06
C TYR A 122 -9.88 10.04 1.76
N ILE A 123 -9.04 10.99 1.34
CA ILE A 123 -7.76 11.29 2.01
C ILE A 123 -7.97 12.53 2.89
N TYR A 124 -7.87 12.35 4.21
CA TYR A 124 -7.99 13.44 5.19
C TYR A 124 -6.63 13.95 5.68
N SER A 125 -5.57 13.16 5.51
CA SER A 125 -4.24 13.49 6.00
C SER A 125 -3.15 13.14 5.00
N TYR A 126 -2.04 13.88 5.07
CA TYR A 126 -0.87 13.69 4.23
C TYR A 126 0.36 13.67 5.11
N LYS A 127 1.15 12.61 5.02
CA LYS A 127 2.37 12.44 5.83
C LYS A 127 3.57 12.17 4.94
N LYS A 128 4.66 12.89 5.19
CA LYS A 128 5.97 12.59 4.62
C LYS A 128 6.82 11.95 5.70
N ILE A 129 7.30 10.74 5.46
CA ILE A 129 8.11 9.96 6.41
C ILE A 129 9.33 9.36 5.74
N LYS A 130 10.31 8.99 6.54
CA LYS A 130 11.48 8.23 6.08
C LYS A 130 11.16 6.73 6.07
N PHE A 131 11.86 5.98 5.23
CA PHE A 131 11.75 4.53 5.14
C PHE A 131 11.92 3.85 6.50
N ILE A 132 12.88 4.33 7.31
CA ILE A 132 13.15 3.80 8.66
C ILE A 132 11.99 4.03 9.65
N GLU A 133 11.09 4.96 9.36
CA GLU A 133 9.93 5.31 10.19
C GLU A 133 8.68 4.53 9.78
N LEU A 134 8.67 3.90 8.60
CA LEU A 134 7.51 3.28 7.96
C LEU A 134 6.71 2.38 8.92
N SER A 135 7.36 1.37 9.51
CA SER A 135 6.67 0.41 10.37
C SER A 135 6.07 1.08 11.60
N LYS A 136 6.82 1.96 12.26
CA LYS A 136 6.39 2.65 13.47
C LYS A 136 5.21 3.59 13.17
N THR A 137 5.29 4.35 12.09
CA THR A 137 4.24 5.29 11.71
C THR A 137 2.95 4.57 11.36
N LEU A 138 3.01 3.54 10.50
CA LEU A 138 1.80 2.82 10.10
C LEU A 138 1.14 2.09 11.27
N LEU A 139 1.91 1.43 12.15
CA LEU A 139 1.35 0.81 13.36
C LEU A 139 0.65 1.83 14.24
N SER A 140 1.31 2.95 14.53
CA SER A 140 0.73 4.00 15.37
C SER A 140 -0.52 4.63 14.76
N ASP A 141 -0.55 4.81 13.44
CA ASP A 141 -1.67 5.46 12.76
C ASP A 141 -2.90 4.55 12.73
N PHE A 142 -2.72 3.25 12.44
CA PHE A 142 -3.81 2.28 12.49
C PHE A 142 -4.33 2.05 13.91
N GLU A 143 -3.44 2.05 14.92
CA GLU A 143 -3.85 1.97 16.33
C GLU A 143 -4.72 3.15 16.74
N VAL A 144 -4.38 4.38 16.31
CA VAL A 144 -5.15 5.59 16.65
C VAL A 144 -6.49 5.64 15.92
N SER A 145 -6.53 5.20 14.67
CA SER A 145 -7.74 5.21 13.85
C SER A 145 -8.62 3.97 14.04
N GLU A 146 -8.15 2.94 14.75
CA GLU A 146 -8.79 1.62 14.86
C GLU A 146 -9.13 1.00 13.48
N GLY A 147 -8.31 1.29 12.46
CA GLY A 147 -8.61 0.96 11.06
C GLY A 147 -7.67 1.66 10.08
N ALA A 148 -8.05 1.72 8.80
CA ALA A 148 -7.29 2.46 7.81
C ALA A 148 -7.28 3.97 8.16
N PRO A 149 -6.14 4.66 8.08
CA PRO A 149 -6.00 6.00 8.65
C PRO A 149 -6.45 7.13 7.71
N ASP A 150 -7.07 6.81 6.57
CA ASP A 150 -7.46 7.77 5.52
C ASP A 150 -6.34 8.77 5.18
N THR A 151 -5.13 8.22 5.02
CA THR A 151 -3.89 9.00 4.91
C THR A 151 -3.13 8.62 3.65
N LEU A 152 -2.59 9.64 2.99
CA LEU A 152 -1.57 9.49 1.95
C LEU A 152 -0.18 9.66 2.54
N TYR A 153 0.64 8.64 2.36
CA TYR A 153 2.02 8.60 2.80
C TYR A 153 2.95 8.84 1.63
N GLU A 154 3.86 9.81 1.76
CA GLU A 154 5.06 9.95 0.94
C GLU A 154 6.25 9.39 1.74
N ILE A 155 6.73 8.22 1.35
CA ILE A 155 7.81 7.49 2.02
C ILE A 155 9.08 7.64 1.17
N ILE A 156 10.10 8.24 1.76
CA ILE A 156 11.40 8.48 1.09
C ILE A 156 12.51 7.67 1.77
N TYR A 157 13.48 7.20 1.00
CA TYR A 157 14.69 6.58 1.55
C TYR A 157 15.55 7.57 2.35
#